data_AF-A0AAQ4S8H6-F1
#
_entry.id   AF-A0AAQ4S8H6-F1
#
_cell.length_a   1.000
_cell.length_b   1.000
_cell.length_c   1.000
_cell.angle_alpha   90.00
_cell.angle_beta   90.00
_cell.angle_gamma   90.00
#
_symmetry.space_group_name_H-M   'P 1'
#
loop_
_entity.id
_entity.type
_entity.pdbx_description
1 polymer ?
#
loop_
_entity_poly.entity_id
_entity_poly.type
_entity_poly.pdbx_seq_one_letter_code
_entity_poly.pdbx_strand_id
1 'polypeptide(L)'
;MAGCRMKLELSRVVQGRGRLGVLKELGKTGQHSLEVPGCLLHTHLGAVPHLTRDTLHTLSNLPSVTQVTLSNIAEHQEVLEEFKDGFRRFAGLHNTVLYCSLHDPATPCPTGYNTTKTVSVWGSGGRIELTVAKFMALQKTVQPDWYQSMADGETWQSGTSRKRVRKSVDRTLAHLDECLLVHQNSQLHVRLCCGCKGGEIRRNPLIGKFFFSRPSIKHE
;
A
#
# COMPACT_ATOMS: atom_id res chain seq x y z
N MET A 1 14.56 -3.16 -20.38
CA MET A 1 13.08 -3.11 -20.52
C MET A 1 12.57 -1.84 -19.87
N ALA A 2 11.74 -1.06 -20.59
CA ALA A 2 11.23 0.22 -20.11
C ALA A 2 10.43 0.04 -18.81
N GLY A 3 10.78 0.78 -17.76
CA GLY A 3 10.01 0.78 -16.52
C GLY A 3 8.58 1.21 -16.83
N CYS A 4 7.61 0.33 -16.56
CA CYS A 4 6.20 0.63 -16.77
C CYS A 4 5.83 1.86 -15.91
N ARG A 5 5.50 2.99 -16.54
CA ARG A 5 5.27 4.27 -15.86
C ARG A 5 3.77 4.48 -15.74
N MET A 6 3.24 4.52 -14.52
CA MET A 6 1.82 4.82 -14.30
C MET A 6 1.47 6.18 -14.90
N LYS A 7 0.33 6.28 -15.60
CA LYS A 7 -0.15 7.56 -16.15
C LYS A 7 -1.54 7.86 -15.62
N LEU A 8 -1.71 9.02 -14.98
CA LEU A 8 -3.02 9.53 -14.60
C LEU A 8 -3.48 10.52 -15.67
N GLU A 9 -4.55 10.17 -16.38
CA GLU A 9 -5.21 11.05 -17.34
C GLU A 9 -6.49 11.60 -16.71
N LEU A 10 -6.63 12.92 -16.67
CA LEU A 10 -7.82 13.57 -16.13
C LEU A 10 -8.72 14.04 -17.29
N SER A 11 -9.93 13.50 -17.34
CA SER A 11 -10.94 13.88 -18.33
C SER A 11 -11.68 15.15 -17.91
N ARG A 12 -11.94 15.32 -16.60
CA ARG A 12 -12.62 16.50 -16.06
C ARG A 12 -12.16 16.79 -14.65
N VAL A 13 -11.97 18.08 -14.35
CA VAL A 13 -11.73 18.58 -13.01
C VAL A 13 -12.84 19.57 -12.67
N VAL A 14 -13.66 19.25 -11.67
CA VAL A 14 -14.81 20.08 -11.27
C VAL A 14 -14.43 20.87 -10.01
N GLN A 15 -14.43 22.20 -10.13
CA GLN A 15 -14.20 23.16 -9.03
C GLN A 15 -12.93 22.86 -8.20
N GLY A 16 -11.92 22.22 -8.80
CA GLY A 16 -10.67 21.82 -8.14
C GLY A 16 -10.81 20.71 -7.08
N ARG A 17 -11.98 20.08 -6.94
CA ARG A 17 -12.26 19.07 -5.89
C ARG A 17 -12.59 17.69 -6.45
N GLY A 18 -13.46 17.63 -7.46
CA GLY A 18 -13.77 16.38 -8.15
C GLY A 18 -12.80 16.14 -9.31
N ARG A 19 -12.17 14.96 -9.36
CA ARG A 19 -11.28 14.56 -10.45
C ARG A 19 -11.83 13.30 -11.10
N LEU A 20 -12.31 13.44 -12.34
CA LEU A 20 -12.72 12.34 -13.19
C LEU A 20 -11.59 12.01 -14.16
N GLY A 21 -11.21 10.74 -14.24
CA GLY A 21 -10.11 10.33 -15.10
C GLY A 21 -9.84 8.83 -15.06
N VAL A 22 -8.69 8.44 -15.61
CA VAL A 22 -8.26 7.05 -15.70
C VAL A 22 -6.78 6.95 -15.33
N LEU A 23 -6.47 6.00 -14.47
CA LEU A 23 -5.12 5.58 -14.14
C LEU A 23 -4.74 4.42 -15.05
N LYS A 24 -3.87 4.67 -16.04
CA LYS A 24 -3.43 3.70 -17.05
C LYS A 24 -2.06 3.11 -16.71
N GLU A 25 -1.70 2.04 -17.41
CA GLU A 25 -0.41 1.37 -17.31
C GLU A 25 -0.17 0.83 -15.89
N LEU A 26 -1.17 0.10 -15.39
CA LEU A 26 -1.17 -0.54 -14.08
C LEU A 26 -0.67 -1.98 -14.14
N GLY A 27 -0.08 -2.40 -13.02
CA GLY A 27 0.54 -3.70 -12.88
C GLY A 27 1.92 -3.82 -13.52
N LYS A 28 2.61 -4.94 -13.26
CA LYS A 28 3.91 -5.28 -13.87
C LYS A 28 3.86 -5.32 -15.40
N THR A 29 2.73 -5.71 -15.98
CA THR A 29 2.54 -5.81 -17.44
C THR A 29 2.04 -4.51 -18.09
N GLY A 30 1.55 -3.53 -17.30
CA GLY A 30 1.01 -2.28 -17.81
C GLY A 30 -0.31 -2.41 -18.56
N GLN A 31 -0.99 -3.56 -18.49
CA GLN A 31 -2.19 -3.83 -19.27
C GLN A 31 -3.49 -3.37 -18.59
N HIS A 32 -3.43 -3.04 -17.29
CA HIS A 32 -4.62 -2.69 -16.52
C HIS A 32 -4.83 -1.18 -16.44
N SER A 33 -6.10 -0.79 -16.28
CA SER A 33 -6.52 0.58 -16.00
C SER A 33 -7.53 0.62 -14.85
N LEU A 34 -7.57 1.74 -14.13
CA LEU A 34 -8.50 2.01 -13.04
C LEU A 34 -9.15 3.38 -13.26
N GLU A 35 -10.48 3.42 -13.33
CA GLU A 35 -11.22 4.67 -13.38
C GLU A 35 -11.17 5.39 -12.02
N VAL A 36 -11.09 6.73 -12.06
CA VAL A 36 -11.12 7.56 -10.86
C VAL A 36 -12.25 8.60 -10.97
N PRO A 37 -13.08 8.78 -9.92
CA PRO A 37 -13.06 8.06 -8.64
C PRO A 37 -13.47 6.59 -8.77
N GLY A 38 -12.84 5.73 -7.97
CA GLY A 38 -13.08 4.28 -7.98
C GLY A 38 -12.66 3.64 -6.67
N CYS A 39 -12.92 2.34 -6.53
CA CYS A 39 -12.53 1.53 -5.37
C CYS A 39 -11.58 0.41 -5.77
N LEU A 40 -10.99 -0.25 -4.77
CA LEU A 40 -10.20 -1.46 -4.94
C LEU A 40 -11.02 -2.66 -4.46
N LEU A 41 -10.78 -3.84 -5.02
CA LEU A 41 -11.43 -5.07 -4.59
C LEU A 41 -10.82 -5.51 -3.25
N HIS A 42 -11.58 -5.40 -2.16
CA HIS A 42 -11.15 -5.82 -0.84
C HIS A 42 -11.09 -7.35 -0.74
N THR A 43 -10.02 -7.88 -0.13
CA THR A 43 -9.87 -9.30 0.13
C THR A 43 -9.32 -9.57 1.52
N HIS A 44 -9.72 -10.71 2.08
CA HIS A 44 -9.13 -11.29 3.27
C HIS A 44 -8.33 -12.53 2.86
N LEU A 45 -7.01 -12.51 3.09
CA LEU A 45 -6.08 -13.56 2.62
C LEU A 45 -6.20 -13.88 1.12
N GLY A 46 -6.52 -12.87 0.29
CA GLY A 46 -6.63 -13.02 -1.17
C GLY A 46 -7.98 -13.56 -1.65
N ALA A 47 -8.89 -13.94 -0.76
CA ALA A 47 -10.26 -14.28 -1.11
C ALA A 47 -11.19 -13.08 -0.89
N VAL A 48 -12.15 -12.87 -1.78
CA VAL A 48 -13.24 -11.92 -1.54
C VAL A 48 -14.15 -12.53 -0.48
N PRO A 49 -14.46 -11.84 0.64
CA PRO A 49 -15.25 -12.40 1.71
C PRO A 49 -16.57 -12.99 1.19
N HIS A 50 -16.85 -14.24 1.59
CA HIS A 50 -18.07 -14.99 1.25
C HIS A 50 -18.28 -15.32 -0.23
N LEU A 51 -17.33 -15.02 -1.12
CA LEU A 51 -17.43 -15.34 -2.53
C LEU A 51 -16.36 -16.35 -2.93
N THR A 52 -16.80 -17.47 -3.50
CA THR A 52 -15.89 -18.35 -4.22
C THR A 52 -15.43 -17.65 -5.49
N ARG A 53 -14.32 -18.16 -6.04
CA ARG A 53 -13.78 -17.62 -7.28
C ARG A 53 -14.74 -17.75 -8.46
N ASP A 54 -15.45 -18.87 -8.55
CA ASP A 54 -16.44 -19.11 -9.62
C ASP A 54 -17.59 -18.11 -9.52
N THR A 55 -18.11 -17.87 -8.31
CA THR A 55 -19.15 -16.85 -8.08
C THR A 55 -18.62 -15.45 -8.41
N LEU A 56 -17.39 -15.12 -8.01
CA LEU A 56 -16.77 -13.84 -8.34
C LEU A 56 -16.69 -13.61 -9.86
N HIS A 57 -16.41 -14.66 -10.64
CA HIS A 57 -16.36 -14.58 -12.11
C HIS A 57 -17.72 -14.31 -12.77
N THR A 58 -18.84 -14.54 -12.07
CA THR A 58 -20.18 -14.18 -12.57
C THR A 58 -20.49 -12.68 -12.41
N LEU A 59 -19.72 -11.96 -11.58
CA LEU A 59 -19.92 -10.54 -11.34
C LEU A 59 -19.25 -9.69 -12.43
N SER A 60 -20.01 -8.77 -13.00
CA SER A 60 -19.49 -7.73 -13.89
C SER A 60 -18.93 -6.54 -13.12
N ASN A 61 -18.04 -5.76 -13.74
CA ASN A 61 -17.53 -4.48 -13.22
C ASN A 61 -16.73 -4.57 -11.92
N LEU A 62 -16.00 -5.67 -11.73
CA LEU A 62 -15.05 -5.78 -10.61
C LEU A 62 -13.86 -4.82 -10.80
N PRO A 63 -13.34 -4.22 -9.72
CA PRO A 63 -12.14 -3.39 -9.79
C PRO A 63 -10.93 -4.15 -10.34
N SER A 64 -10.17 -3.51 -11.23
CA SER A 64 -8.92 -4.06 -11.80
C SER A 64 -7.77 -4.22 -10.79
N VAL A 65 -7.95 -3.68 -9.58
CA VAL A 65 -6.94 -3.67 -8.52
C VAL A 65 -7.50 -4.35 -7.28
N THR A 66 -6.83 -5.40 -6.82
CA THR A 66 -7.16 -6.15 -5.61
C THR A 66 -6.30 -5.67 -4.45
N GLN A 67 -6.94 -5.31 -3.35
CA GLN A 67 -6.27 -5.00 -2.08
C GLN A 67 -6.05 -6.27 -1.26
N VAL A 68 -4.81 -6.46 -0.83
CA VAL A 68 -4.41 -7.41 0.21
C VAL A 68 -3.73 -6.67 1.35
N THR A 69 -3.70 -7.27 2.53
CA THR A 69 -3.24 -6.59 3.75
C THR A 69 -2.08 -7.36 4.37
N LEU A 70 -1.04 -6.65 4.83
CA LEU A 70 0.04 -7.29 5.60
C LEU A 70 -0.43 -7.81 6.95
N SER A 71 -1.49 -7.22 7.51
CA SER A 71 -2.12 -7.72 8.74
C SER A 71 -2.50 -9.19 8.63
N ASN A 72 -3.03 -9.61 7.47
CA ASN A 72 -3.44 -10.99 7.25
C ASN A 72 -2.27 -11.84 6.74
N ILE A 73 -1.34 -11.27 5.97
CA ILE A 73 -0.28 -12.04 5.30
C ILE A 73 0.96 -12.27 6.18
N ALA A 74 1.28 -11.36 7.11
CA ALA A 74 2.57 -11.36 7.80
C ALA A 74 2.82 -12.62 8.67
N GLU A 75 1.77 -13.28 9.13
CA GLU A 75 1.88 -14.55 9.89
C GLU A 75 2.32 -15.72 9.01
N HIS A 76 2.09 -15.62 7.70
CA HIS A 76 2.34 -16.69 6.73
C HIS A 76 3.61 -16.46 5.90
N GLN A 77 4.54 -15.63 6.41
CA GLN A 77 5.76 -15.27 5.70
C GLN A 77 6.56 -16.51 5.27
N GLU A 78 6.82 -17.44 6.19
CA GLU A 78 7.62 -18.64 5.94
C GLU A 78 7.02 -19.53 4.85
N VAL A 79 5.69 -19.67 4.84
CA VAL A 79 4.96 -20.46 3.84
C VAL A 79 5.10 -19.84 2.45
N LEU A 80 4.98 -18.51 2.36
CA LEU A 80 5.12 -17.81 1.09
C LEU A 80 6.58 -17.77 0.60
N GLU A 81 7.55 -17.74 1.51
CA GLU A 81 8.97 -17.84 1.20
C GLU A 81 9.32 -19.21 0.60
N GLU A 82 8.73 -20.29 1.10
CA GLU A 82 8.91 -21.62 0.50
C GLU A 82 8.20 -21.75 -0.85
N PHE A 83 7.01 -21.14 -1.00
CA PHE A 83 6.24 -21.16 -2.25
C PHE A 83 6.90 -20.41 -3.41
N LYS A 84 7.68 -19.35 -3.15
CA LYS A 84 8.56 -18.60 -4.07
C LYS A 84 7.89 -17.83 -5.22
N ASP A 85 6.70 -18.25 -5.66
CA ASP A 85 6.00 -17.66 -6.81
C ASP A 85 5.12 -16.43 -6.45
N GLY A 86 5.21 -15.96 -5.22
CA GLY A 86 4.53 -14.76 -4.74
C GLY A 86 3.05 -14.95 -4.39
N PHE A 87 2.50 -13.96 -3.70
CA PHE A 87 1.15 -14.06 -3.11
C PHE A 87 0.04 -14.17 -4.15
N ARG A 88 0.19 -13.49 -5.29
CA ARG A 88 -0.79 -13.53 -6.37
C ARG A 88 -1.06 -14.97 -6.83
N ARG A 89 0.00 -15.74 -7.10
CA ARG A 89 -0.12 -17.13 -7.55
C ARG A 89 -0.59 -18.03 -6.41
N PHE A 90 -0.11 -17.77 -5.19
CA PHE A 90 -0.52 -18.50 -3.98
C PHE A 90 -2.04 -18.43 -3.75
N ALA A 91 -2.61 -17.23 -3.82
CA ALA A 91 -4.04 -17.00 -3.63
C ALA A 91 -4.90 -17.31 -4.87
N GLY A 92 -4.29 -17.78 -5.97
CA GLY A 92 -5.00 -18.00 -7.23
C GLY A 92 -5.68 -16.73 -7.74
N LEU A 93 -5.01 -15.58 -7.65
CA LEU A 93 -5.49 -14.31 -8.19
C LEU A 93 -4.98 -14.13 -9.62
N HIS A 94 -5.88 -13.99 -10.59
CA HIS A 94 -5.51 -13.86 -12.01
C HIS A 94 -6.03 -12.55 -12.55
N ASN A 95 -5.30 -11.99 -13.53
CA ASN A 95 -5.71 -10.80 -14.27
C ASN A 95 -6.07 -9.60 -13.36
N THR A 96 -5.33 -9.40 -12.28
CA THR A 96 -5.53 -8.28 -11.34
C THR A 96 -4.20 -7.65 -10.96
N VAL A 97 -4.25 -6.36 -10.65
CA VAL A 97 -3.16 -5.62 -10.02
C VAL A 97 -3.24 -5.80 -8.51
N LEU A 98 -2.15 -6.20 -7.89
CA LEU A 98 -2.07 -6.42 -6.45
C LEU A 98 -1.58 -5.17 -5.73
N TYR A 99 -2.43 -4.60 -4.88
CA TYR A 99 -2.09 -3.53 -3.94
C TYR A 99 -1.98 -4.12 -2.53
N CYS A 100 -0.83 -3.94 -1.88
CA CYS A 100 -0.59 -4.38 -0.52
C CYS A 100 -0.68 -3.21 0.47
N SER A 101 -1.74 -3.16 1.28
CA SER A 101 -1.86 -2.22 2.39
C SER A 101 -1.21 -2.76 3.66
N LEU A 102 -0.82 -1.85 4.57
CA LEU A 102 -0.22 -2.23 5.84
C LEU A 102 -1.26 -2.86 6.79
N HIS A 103 -2.40 -2.18 6.95
CA HIS A 103 -3.48 -2.59 7.83
C HIS A 103 -4.70 -3.09 7.04
N ASP A 104 -5.48 -3.94 7.69
CA ASP A 104 -6.83 -4.29 7.22
C ASP A 104 -7.81 -3.19 7.63
N PRO A 105 -8.47 -2.51 6.68
CA PRO A 105 -9.47 -1.48 7.02
C PRO A 105 -10.72 -2.04 7.71
N ALA A 106 -10.99 -3.35 7.58
CA ALA A 106 -12.16 -3.99 8.19
C ALA A 106 -11.94 -4.35 9.67
N THR A 107 -10.69 -4.35 10.15
CA THR A 107 -10.34 -4.84 11.50
C THR A 107 -9.71 -3.72 12.33
N PRO A 108 -10.33 -3.30 13.45
CA PRO A 108 -9.73 -2.30 14.32
C PRO A 108 -8.46 -2.85 14.95
N CYS A 109 -7.42 -2.02 14.94
CA CYS A 109 -6.11 -2.37 15.50
C CYS A 109 -5.89 -1.63 16.83
N PRO A 110 -5.43 -2.32 17.89
CA PRO A 110 -4.97 -1.67 19.11
C PRO A 110 -3.91 -0.59 18.82
N THR A 111 -3.92 0.51 19.57
CA THR A 111 -2.99 1.63 19.36
C THR A 111 -1.92 1.70 20.43
N GLY A 112 -0.80 2.37 20.13
CA GLY A 112 0.28 2.62 21.07
C GLY A 112 1.48 1.69 20.90
N TYR A 113 1.49 0.89 19.83
CA TYR A 113 2.50 -0.13 19.57
C TYR A 113 3.52 0.29 18.51
N ASN A 114 3.35 1.49 17.93
CA ASN A 114 4.29 2.04 16.95
C ASN A 114 5.45 2.77 17.64
N THR A 115 6.66 2.30 17.36
CA THR A 115 7.90 2.89 17.86
C THR A 115 8.58 3.71 16.77
N THR A 116 9.81 4.14 17.01
CA THR A 116 10.62 4.78 15.96
C THR A 116 11.26 3.75 15.03
N LYS A 117 11.39 2.49 15.46
CA LYS A 117 12.04 1.43 14.69
C LYS A 117 11.04 0.46 14.06
N THR A 118 9.83 0.39 14.61
CA THR A 118 8.88 -0.67 14.32
C THR A 118 7.45 -0.17 14.24
N VAL A 119 6.68 -0.83 13.39
CA VAL A 119 5.23 -0.68 13.25
C VAL A 119 4.59 -2.03 13.48
N SER A 120 3.52 -2.08 14.27
CA SER A 120 2.84 -3.34 14.58
C SER A 120 1.66 -3.57 13.64
N VAL A 121 1.45 -4.82 13.24
CA VAL A 121 0.22 -5.28 12.57
C VAL A 121 -0.41 -6.40 13.40
N TRP A 122 -1.69 -6.68 13.18
CA TRP A 122 -2.43 -7.70 13.90
C TRP A 122 -3.01 -8.69 12.92
N GLY A 123 -2.59 -9.95 13.01
CA GLY A 123 -3.21 -11.05 12.30
C GLY A 123 -4.08 -11.88 13.22
N SER A 124 -4.46 -13.07 12.74
CA SER A 124 -5.30 -14.01 13.48
C SER A 124 -4.60 -14.59 14.72
N GLY A 125 -3.28 -14.75 14.65
CA GLY A 125 -2.41 -15.19 15.75
C GLY A 125 -1.95 -14.08 16.68
N GLY A 126 -2.33 -12.82 16.41
CA GLY A 126 -2.11 -11.68 17.30
C GLY A 126 -1.12 -10.65 16.75
N ARG A 127 -0.36 -10.01 17.66
CA ARG A 127 0.48 -8.86 17.33
C ARG A 127 1.80 -9.29 16.67
N ILE A 128 2.11 -8.69 15.53
CA ILE A 128 3.36 -8.89 14.80
C ILE A 128 4.08 -7.55 14.69
N GLU A 129 5.29 -7.50 15.22
CA GLU A 129 6.13 -6.31 15.13
C GLU A 129 6.96 -6.35 13.83
N LEU A 130 6.84 -5.29 13.03
CA LEU A 130 7.55 -5.17 11.76
C LEU A 130 8.65 -4.10 11.88
N THR A 131 9.89 -4.52 11.69
CA THR A 131 11.01 -3.63 11.35
C THR A 131 10.97 -3.32 9.85
N VAL A 132 11.68 -2.28 9.40
CA VAL A 132 11.81 -1.98 7.95
C VAL A 132 12.39 -3.17 7.19
N ALA A 133 13.40 -3.85 7.75
CA ALA A 133 13.99 -5.05 7.15
C ALA A 133 12.96 -6.18 6.98
N LYS A 134 12.21 -6.52 8.03
CA LYS A 134 11.17 -7.56 7.97
C LYS A 134 10.04 -7.18 7.02
N PHE A 135 9.62 -5.93 7.05
CA PHE A 135 8.60 -5.40 6.14
C PHE A 135 9.05 -5.51 4.67
N MET A 136 10.28 -5.11 4.34
CA MET A 136 10.77 -5.20 2.96
C MET A 136 10.98 -6.66 2.51
N ALA A 137 11.38 -7.56 3.42
CA ALA A 137 11.40 -8.99 3.15
C ALA A 137 9.99 -9.53 2.81
N LEU A 138 8.98 -9.17 3.60
CA LEU A 138 7.58 -9.47 3.31
C LEU A 138 7.15 -8.94 1.94
N GLN A 139 7.48 -7.69 1.60
CA GLN A 139 7.14 -7.14 0.28
C GLN A 139 7.81 -7.91 -0.87
N LYS A 140 9.06 -8.35 -0.67
CA LYS A 140 9.77 -9.19 -1.64
C LYS A 140 9.12 -10.56 -1.80
N THR A 141 8.60 -11.14 -0.72
CA THR A 141 7.89 -12.42 -0.74
C THR A 141 6.50 -12.29 -1.36
N VAL A 142 5.75 -11.25 -1.00
CA VAL A 142 4.39 -11.00 -1.53
C VAL A 142 4.42 -10.63 -3.01
N GLN A 143 5.47 -9.91 -3.45
CA GLN A 143 5.65 -9.41 -4.81
C GLN A 143 4.46 -8.62 -5.37
N PRO A 144 3.90 -7.63 -4.65
CA PRO A 144 2.77 -6.86 -5.14
C PRO A 144 3.17 -5.98 -6.33
N ASP A 145 2.19 -5.39 -7.00
CA ASP A 145 2.46 -4.36 -8.00
C ASP A 145 2.68 -3.02 -7.30
N TRP A 146 1.85 -2.71 -6.30
CA TRP A 146 1.96 -1.53 -5.45
C TRP A 146 1.91 -1.92 -3.98
N TYR A 147 2.61 -1.19 -3.12
CA TYR A 147 2.48 -1.37 -1.68
C TYR A 147 2.49 -0.04 -0.93
N GLN A 148 1.81 -0.03 0.20
CA GLN A 148 1.81 1.07 1.14
C GLN A 148 3.08 1.02 2.00
N SER A 149 3.80 2.14 2.10
CA SER A 149 4.95 2.28 3.00
C SER A 149 4.55 2.04 4.46
N MET A 150 5.51 1.61 5.28
CA MET A 150 5.36 1.68 6.74
C MET A 150 5.06 3.12 7.16
N ALA A 151 4.10 3.30 8.07
CA ALA A 151 3.70 4.62 8.54
C ALA A 151 3.08 4.56 9.93
N ASP A 152 3.33 5.58 10.76
CA ASP A 152 2.69 5.73 12.07
C ASP A 152 1.30 6.37 11.89
N GLY A 153 0.26 5.53 11.81
CA GLY A 153 -1.12 5.93 11.56
C GLY A 153 -1.95 6.30 12.79
N GLU A 154 -1.40 6.19 13.99
CA GLU A 154 -2.14 6.27 15.26
C GLU A 154 -2.38 7.73 15.71
N THR A 155 -2.94 8.57 14.83
CA THR A 155 -3.20 10.00 15.13
C THR A 155 -4.67 10.40 15.00
N TRP A 156 -5.55 9.45 14.71
CA TRP A 156 -6.99 9.67 14.53
C TRP A 156 -7.75 9.89 15.85
N GLN A 157 -7.15 9.54 16.99
CA GLN A 157 -7.80 9.63 18.29
C GLN A 157 -8.02 11.08 18.72
N SER A 158 -9.25 11.40 19.16
CA SER A 158 -9.60 12.69 19.74
C SER A 158 -8.70 13.01 20.94
N GLY A 159 -8.08 14.20 20.94
CA GLY A 159 -7.15 14.62 21.99
C GLY A 159 -5.68 14.28 21.73
N THR A 160 -5.32 13.76 20.56
CA THR A 160 -3.91 13.54 20.19
C THR A 160 -3.12 14.85 20.23
N SER A 161 -2.06 14.89 21.05
CA SER A 161 -1.23 16.10 21.17
C SER A 161 -0.49 16.44 19.87
N ARG A 162 -0.24 17.75 19.64
CA ARG A 162 0.59 18.23 18.51
C ARG A 162 1.97 17.56 18.46
N LYS A 163 2.53 17.25 19.63
CA LYS A 163 3.81 16.52 19.77
C LYS A 163 3.72 15.11 19.20
N ARG A 164 2.63 14.37 19.48
CA ARG A 164 2.42 13.02 18.93
C ARG A 164 2.21 13.04 17.42
N VAL A 165 1.44 14.01 16.91
CA VAL A 165 1.24 14.17 15.47
C VAL A 165 2.56 14.43 14.75
N ARG A 166 3.38 15.37 15.25
CA ARG A 166 4.71 15.64 14.67
C ARG A 166 5.58 14.38 14.68
N LYS A 167 5.60 13.66 15.81
CA LYS A 167 6.34 12.39 15.93
C LYS A 167 5.89 11.35 14.91
N SER A 168 4.59 11.27 14.61
CA SER A 168 4.06 10.32 13.61
C SER A 168 4.55 10.65 12.19
N VAL A 169 4.65 11.94 11.86
CA VAL A 169 5.16 12.41 10.57
C VAL A 169 6.65 12.09 10.47
N ASP A 170 7.43 12.48 11.49
CA ASP A 170 8.88 12.24 11.52
C ASP A 170 9.23 10.74 11.39
N ARG A 171 8.48 9.89 12.11
CA ARG A 171 8.63 8.42 12.01
C ARG A 171 8.27 7.88 10.64
N THR A 172 7.16 8.36 10.06
CA THR A 172 6.71 7.91 8.74
C THR A 172 7.73 8.28 7.66
N LEU A 173 8.33 9.48 7.74
CA LEU A 173 9.39 9.89 6.84
C LEU A 173 10.66 9.06 7.02
N ALA A 174 11.09 8.81 8.27
CA ALA A 174 12.24 7.96 8.55
C ALA A 174 12.05 6.53 8.00
N HIS A 175 10.89 5.91 8.24
CA HIS A 175 10.56 4.60 7.68
C HIS A 175 10.52 4.61 6.15
N LEU A 176 9.99 5.68 5.56
CA LEU A 176 9.94 5.84 4.10
C LEU A 176 11.34 5.90 3.49
N ASP A 177 12.25 6.70 4.08
CA ASP A 177 13.62 6.85 3.60
C ASP A 177 14.38 5.51 3.67
N GLU A 178 14.23 4.78 4.77
CA GLU A 178 14.81 3.44 4.91
C GLU A 178 14.20 2.43 3.91
N CYS A 179 12.88 2.44 3.72
CA CYS A 179 12.21 1.59 2.73
C CYS A 179 12.70 1.89 1.31
N LEU A 180 12.89 3.17 0.96
CA LEU A 180 13.39 3.60 -0.34
C LEU A 180 14.83 3.14 -0.58
N LEU A 181 15.68 3.23 0.44
CA LEU A 181 17.07 2.77 0.36
C LEU A 181 17.13 1.25 0.09
N VAL A 182 16.35 0.46 0.83
CA VAL A 182 16.27 -0.99 0.60
C VAL A 182 15.64 -1.30 -0.77
N HIS A 183 14.62 -0.55 -1.18
CA HIS A 183 13.93 -0.73 -2.46
C HIS A 183 14.86 -0.50 -3.66
N GLN A 184 15.69 0.54 -3.61
CA GLN A 184 16.70 0.83 -4.65
C GLN A 184 17.75 -0.29 -4.74
N ASN A 185 18.21 -0.79 -3.60
CA ASN A 185 19.23 -1.85 -3.55
C ASN A 185 18.70 -3.23 -3.97
N SER A 186 17.40 -3.48 -3.78
CA SER A 186 16.79 -4.79 -4.01
C SER A 186 16.27 -5.02 -5.44
N GLN A 187 16.41 -4.03 -6.34
CA GLN A 187 15.88 -4.06 -7.72
C GLN A 187 14.41 -4.51 -7.81
N LEU A 188 13.62 -4.24 -6.76
CA LEU A 188 12.19 -4.55 -6.76
C LEU A 188 11.51 -3.67 -7.82
N HIS A 189 10.92 -4.28 -8.84
CA HIS A 189 10.12 -3.59 -9.86
C HIS A 189 8.68 -3.33 -9.34
N VAL A 190 8.57 -2.79 -8.13
CA VAL A 190 7.31 -2.55 -7.43
C VAL A 190 7.13 -1.05 -7.21
N ARG A 191 5.88 -0.55 -7.20
CA ARG A 191 5.62 0.87 -6.90
C ARG A 191 5.33 1.06 -5.41
N LEU A 192 6.03 2.02 -4.83
CA LEU A 192 5.80 2.45 -3.44
C LEU A 192 4.77 3.58 -3.38
N CYS A 193 3.72 3.39 -2.58
CA CYS A 193 2.75 4.42 -2.22
C CYS A 193 2.99 4.86 -0.78
N CYS A 194 3.26 6.15 -0.58
CA CYS A 194 3.51 6.70 0.76
C CYS A 194 2.18 7.02 1.46
N GLY A 195 2.05 6.64 2.73
CA GLY A 195 0.92 7.07 3.55
C GLY A 195 1.08 8.52 4.02
N CYS A 196 0.19 9.42 3.63
CA CYS A 196 0.16 10.78 4.19
C CYS A 196 -0.27 10.73 5.66
N LYS A 197 0.53 11.34 6.55
CA LYS A 197 0.25 11.50 7.98
C LYS A 197 0.26 12.98 8.35
N GLY A 198 -0.26 13.32 9.53
CA GLY A 198 -0.39 14.70 9.99
C GLY A 198 -1.65 15.01 10.81
N GLY A 199 -2.55 14.03 11.00
CA GLY A 199 -3.80 14.20 11.74
C GLY A 199 -4.62 15.38 11.22
N GLU A 200 -5.39 16.01 12.11
CA GLU A 200 -6.22 17.18 11.79
C GLU A 200 -5.45 18.52 11.84
N ILE A 201 -4.12 18.50 12.04
CA ILE A 201 -3.33 19.71 12.19
C ILE A 201 -3.10 20.37 10.82
N ARG A 202 -3.94 21.35 10.50
CA ARG A 202 -3.71 22.25 9.35
C ARG A 202 -2.56 23.22 9.61
N ARG A 203 -1.29 22.79 9.47
CA ARG A 203 -0.18 23.73 9.19
C ARG A 203 0.91 23.13 8.29
N ASN A 204 1.29 23.99 7.33
CA ASN A 204 2.35 23.96 6.32
C ASN A 204 2.08 23.21 4.99
N PRO A 205 1.96 23.94 3.86
CA PRO A 205 1.66 23.39 2.52
C PRO A 205 2.79 22.55 1.89
N LEU A 206 3.92 22.37 2.60
CA LEU A 206 5.07 21.60 2.13
C LEU A 206 4.91 20.09 2.29
N ILE A 207 3.96 19.64 3.10
CA ILE A 207 3.70 18.19 3.35
C ILE A 207 2.73 17.61 2.30
N GLY A 208 2.07 18.46 1.52
CA GLY A 208 1.04 18.07 0.53
C GLY A 208 1.56 17.65 -0.86
N LYS A 209 2.86 17.41 -1.03
CA LYS A 209 3.43 17.02 -2.34
C LYS A 209 4.39 15.83 -2.23
N PHE A 210 3.90 14.67 -1.81
CA PHE A 210 4.65 13.43 -2.03
C PHE A 210 3.70 12.32 -2.47
N PHE A 211 3.55 12.20 -3.79
CA PHE A 211 2.97 11.02 -4.41
C PHE A 211 3.70 10.75 -5.73
N PHE A 212 4.11 9.49 -5.90
CA PHE A 212 4.96 8.93 -6.96
C PHE A 212 6.45 9.29 -6.89
N SER A 213 7.28 8.27 -7.12
CA SER A 213 8.75 8.33 -7.16
C SER A 213 9.24 9.66 -7.72
N ARG A 214 10.08 10.37 -6.94
CA ARG A 214 10.83 11.53 -7.47
C ARG A 214 11.45 11.11 -8.81
N PRO A 215 11.18 11.81 -9.93
CA PRO A 215 12.03 11.63 -11.10
C PRO A 215 13.45 12.01 -10.67
N SER A 216 14.45 11.21 -11.05
CA SER A 216 15.84 11.66 -11.03
C SER A 216 15.89 12.95 -11.84
N ILE A 217 15.98 14.08 -11.16
CA ILE A 217 16.38 15.34 -11.76
C ILE A 217 17.86 15.15 -12.04
N LYS A 218 18.19 14.72 -13.26
CA LYS A 218 19.51 14.93 -13.81
C LYS A 218 19.61 16.43 -14.05
N HIS A 219 20.48 17.09 -13.29
CA HIS A 219 20.99 18.39 -13.67
C HIS A 219 21.97 18.16 -14.83
N GLU A 220 21.57 18.58 -16.02
CA GLU A 220 22.47 19.14 -17.03
C GLU A 220 22.33 20.66 -16.97
#